data_AF-A0A7R8WIU4-F1
#
_entry.id   AF-A0A7R8WIU4-F1
#
_cell.length_a   1.000
_cell.length_b   1.000
_cell.length_c   1.000
_cell.angle_alpha   90.00
_cell.angle_beta   90.00
_cell.angle_gamma   90.00
#
_symmetry.space_group_name_H-M   'P 1'
#
loop_
_entity.id
_entity.type
_entity.pdbx_description
1 polymer ?
#
loop_
_entity_poly.entity_id
_entity_poly.type
_entity_poly.pdbx_seq_one_letter_code
_entity_poly.pdbx_strand_id
1 'polypeptide(L)'
;MIKTIYFNTIKSKSTAMLELMKLRLTSLVVLSSIVGYLFGAIPGALPPLLGYTAATGVIDGIGVWIFTVQFFWQFPHFWAIAWNSFEDYSKASIMLLPSKEGRTKA
;
A
#
# COMPACT_ATOMS: atom_id res chain seq x y z
N MET A 1 -32.88 -27.05 23.87
CA MET A 1 -32.93 -26.53 22.48
C MET A 1 -32.84 -25.00 22.40
N ILE A 2 -33.66 -24.25 23.15
CA ILE A 2 -33.73 -22.77 23.09
C ILE A 2 -32.40 -22.07 23.50
N LYS A 3 -31.74 -22.53 24.58
CA LYS A 3 -30.44 -21.97 25.01
C LYS A 3 -29.35 -22.08 23.93
N THR A 4 -29.32 -23.18 23.18
CA THR A 4 -28.34 -23.42 22.11
C THR A 4 -28.56 -22.48 20.92
N ILE A 5 -29.81 -22.23 20.56
CA ILE A 5 -30.19 -21.29 19.48
C ILE A 5 -29.80 -19.85 19.88
N TYR A 6 -30.09 -19.45 21.11
CA TYR A 6 -29.72 -18.13 21.63
C TYR A 6 -28.21 -17.92 21.66
N PHE A 7 -27.45 -18.93 22.11
CA PHE A 7 -25.99 -18.87 22.15
C PHE A 7 -25.37 -18.79 20.75
N ASN A 8 -25.91 -19.55 19.78
CA ASN A 8 -25.46 -19.49 18.39
C ASN A 8 -25.79 -18.14 17.71
N THR A 9 -26.94 -17.53 18.00
CA THR A 9 -27.30 -16.20 17.48
C THR A 9 -26.39 -15.11 18.02
N ILE A 10 -26.02 -15.15 19.30
CA ILE A 10 -25.07 -14.20 19.89
C ILE A 10 -23.67 -14.40 19.29
N LYS A 11 -23.23 -15.65 19.16
CA LYS A 11 -21.92 -15.98 18.58
C LYS A 11 -21.82 -15.52 17.12
N SER A 12 -22.88 -15.74 16.34
CA SER A 12 -23.01 -15.28 14.94
C SER A 12 -22.95 -13.74 14.82
N LYS A 13 -23.70 -13.01 15.66
CA LYS A 13 -23.66 -11.54 15.68
C LYS A 13 -22.28 -11.01 16.07
N SER A 14 -21.61 -11.64 17.04
CA SER A 14 -20.26 -11.27 17.45
C SER A 14 -19.22 -11.52 16.34
N THR A 15 -19.30 -12.65 15.64
CA THR A 15 -18.43 -12.92 14.49
C THR A 15 -18.69 -11.97 13.32
N ALA A 16 -19.95 -11.63 13.04
CA ALA A 16 -20.30 -10.66 12.00
C ALA A 16 -19.73 -9.26 12.31
N MET A 17 -19.79 -8.84 13.58
CA MET A 17 -19.19 -7.58 14.03
C MET A 17 -17.66 -7.59 13.89
N LEU A 18 -17.00 -8.71 14.20
CA LEU A 18 -15.56 -8.87 14.03
C LEU A 18 -15.15 -8.76 12.55
N GLU A 19 -15.92 -9.39 11.64
CA GLU A 19 -15.66 -9.34 10.19
C GLU A 19 -15.88 -7.92 9.62
N LEU A 20 -16.90 -7.19 10.10
CA LEU A 20 -17.11 -5.77 9.73
C LEU A 20 -15.95 -4.89 10.20
N MET A 21 -15.42 -5.12 11.40
CA MET A 21 -14.27 -4.37 11.93
C MET A 21 -13.00 -4.64 11.11
N LYS A 22 -12.74 -5.90 10.73
CA LYS A 22 -11.61 -6.27 9.85
C LYS A 22 -11.73 -5.66 8.46
N LEU A 23 -12.92 -5.68 7.86
CA LEU A 23 -13.17 -5.08 6.55
C LEU A 23 -12.91 -3.57 6.56
N ARG A 24 -13.35 -2.88 7.62
CA ARG A 24 -13.12 -1.44 7.79
C ARG A 24 -11.64 -1.10 8.01
N LEU A 25 -10.93 -1.90 8.80
CA LEU A 25 -9.52 -1.66 9.09
C LEU A 25 -8.64 -1.90 7.85
N THR A 26 -8.90 -2.97 7.10
CA THR A 26 -8.16 -3.30 5.89
C THR A 26 -8.38 -2.29 4.76
N SER A 27 -9.61 -1.81 4.55
CA SER A 27 -9.87 -0.77 3.54
C SER A 27 -9.23 0.57 3.90
N LEU A 28 -9.23 0.96 5.18
CA LEU A 28 -8.63 2.20 5.65
C LEU A 28 -7.09 2.19 5.50
N VAL A 29 -6.46 1.06 5.80
CA VAL A 29 -5.00 0.89 5.65
C VAL A 29 -4.60 0.88 4.17
N VAL A 30 -5.36 0.21 3.30
CA VAL A 30 -5.06 0.18 1.86
C VAL A 30 -5.21 1.56 1.22
N LEU A 31 -6.26 2.31 1.57
CA LEU A 31 -6.44 3.70 1.12
C LEU A 31 -5.29 4.60 1.60
N SER A 32 -4.91 4.50 2.88
CA SER A 32 -3.78 5.24 3.44
C SER A 32 -2.46 4.90 2.73
N SER A 33 -2.26 3.63 2.37
CA SER A 33 -1.07 3.16 1.67
C SER A 33 -0.98 3.71 0.25
N ILE A 34 -2.07 3.68 -0.52
CA ILE A 34 -2.13 4.22 -1.88
C ILE A 34 -1.83 5.72 -1.87
N VAL A 35 -2.44 6.46 -0.95
CA VAL A 35 -2.19 7.88 -0.76
C VAL A 35 -0.74 8.13 -0.35
N GLY A 36 -0.21 7.33 0.58
CA GLY A 36 1.18 7.39 1.02
C GLY A 36 2.18 7.18 -0.13
N TYR A 37 1.94 6.23 -1.03
CA TYR A 37 2.79 6.00 -2.19
C TYR A 37 2.76 7.17 -3.17
N LEU A 38 1.60 7.77 -3.42
CA LEU A 38 1.48 8.94 -4.30
C LEU A 38 2.22 10.16 -3.75
N PHE A 39 2.03 10.46 -2.46
CA PHE A 39 2.71 11.56 -1.80
C PHE A 39 4.21 11.30 -1.58
N GLY A 40 4.65 10.05 -1.47
CA GLY A 40 6.05 9.67 -1.41
C GLY A 40 6.74 9.68 -2.78
N ALA A 41 6.00 9.38 -3.85
CA ALA A 41 6.58 9.30 -5.20
C ALA A 41 6.96 10.68 -5.77
N ILE A 42 6.21 11.74 -5.44
CA ILE A 42 6.49 13.11 -5.86
C ILE A 42 7.86 13.59 -5.37
N PRO A 43 8.18 13.62 -4.06
CA PRO A 43 9.49 14.03 -3.56
C PRO A 43 10.59 13.06 -3.98
N GLY A 44 10.29 11.79 -4.27
CA GLY A 44 11.26 10.83 -4.83
C GLY A 44 11.65 11.12 -6.29
N ALA A 45 10.75 11.70 -7.08
CA ALA A 45 11.00 12.03 -8.49
C ALA A 45 11.58 13.45 -8.71
N LEU A 46 11.56 14.32 -7.70
CA LEU A 46 12.12 15.67 -7.76
C LEU A 46 13.66 15.72 -7.87
N PRO A 47 14.47 14.92 -7.16
CA PRO A 47 15.93 15.01 -7.24
C PRO A 47 16.50 14.77 -8.65
N PRO A 48 16.01 13.79 -9.42
CA PRO A 48 16.41 13.61 -10.83
C PRO A 48 16.04 14.80 -11.72
N LEU A 49 14.85 15.37 -11.54
CA LEU A 49 14.43 16.58 -12.26
C LEU A 49 15.32 17.77 -11.92
N LEU A 50 15.58 17.99 -10.64
CA LEU A 50 16.44 19.07 -10.14
C LEU A 50 17.89 18.91 -10.65
N GLY A 51 18.42 17.68 -10.66
CA GLY A 51 19.73 17.37 -11.22
C GLY A 51 19.82 17.65 -12.71
N TYR A 52 18.77 17.31 -13.48
CA TYR A 52 18.69 17.66 -14.90
C TYR A 52 18.67 19.18 -15.10
N THR A 53 17.81 19.90 -14.39
CA THR A 53 17.74 21.37 -14.48
C THR A 53 19.02 22.07 -14.03
N ALA A 54 19.76 21.49 -13.09
CA ALA A 54 21.05 22.03 -12.66
C ALA A 54 22.12 21.88 -13.74
N ALA A 55 22.06 20.82 -14.56
CA ALA A 55 23.00 20.58 -15.64
C ALA A 55 22.67 21.36 -16.91
N THR A 56 21.39 21.51 -17.25
CA THR A 56 20.94 22.16 -18.50
C THR A 56 20.48 23.60 -18.32
N GLY A 57 20.15 24.02 -17.09
CA GLY A 57 19.59 25.34 -16.80
C GLY A 57 18.15 25.55 -17.27
N VAL A 58 17.50 24.53 -17.84
CA VAL A 58 16.14 24.60 -18.41
C VAL A 58 15.31 23.38 -18.05
N ILE A 59 14.00 23.59 -17.85
CA ILE A 59 13.01 22.49 -17.80
C ILE A 59 12.45 22.33 -19.20
N ASP A 60 12.95 21.34 -19.93
CA ASP A 60 12.46 20.96 -21.24
C ASP A 60 11.66 19.64 -21.17
N GLY A 61 11.25 19.12 -22.32
CA GLY A 61 10.53 17.84 -22.40
C GLY A 61 11.32 16.65 -21.84
N ILE A 62 12.66 16.71 -21.84
CA ILE A 62 13.52 15.64 -21.30
C ILE A 62 13.47 15.69 -19.77
N GLY A 63 13.49 16.88 -19.16
CA GLY A 63 13.32 17.04 -17.71
C GLY A 63 11.99 16.44 -17.23
N VAL A 64 10.89 16.74 -17.92
CA VAL A 64 9.56 16.17 -17.62
C VAL A 64 9.54 14.64 -17.81
N TRP A 65 10.24 14.13 -18.83
CA TRP A 65 10.35 12.70 -19.07
C TRP A 65 11.11 11.97 -17.95
N ILE A 66 12.24 12.52 -17.51
CA ILE A 66 13.03 11.99 -16.39
C ILE A 66 12.19 11.97 -15.10
N PHE A 67 11.45 13.04 -14.83
CA PHE A 67 10.52 13.09 -13.71
C PHE A 67 9.46 11.98 -13.81
N THR A 68 8.86 11.82 -14.99
CA THR A 68 7.77 10.85 -15.22
C THR A 68 8.26 9.42 -15.05
N VAL A 69 9.39 9.07 -15.67
CA VAL A 69 10.01 7.75 -15.52
C VAL A 69 10.33 7.48 -14.05
N GLN A 70 10.90 8.45 -13.35
CA GLN A 70 11.25 8.28 -11.94
C GLN A 70 10.04 8.19 -11.02
N PHE A 71 8.97 8.93 -11.31
CA PHE A 71 7.70 8.85 -10.60
C PHE A 71 7.08 7.45 -10.75
N PHE A 72 7.01 6.92 -11.97
CA PHE A 72 6.51 5.58 -12.21
C PHE A 72 7.41 4.49 -11.63
N TRP A 73 8.72 4.72 -11.57
CA TRP A 73 9.68 3.81 -10.94
C TRP A 73 9.53 3.71 -9.42
N GLN A 74 8.94 4.71 -8.75
CA GLN A 74 8.72 4.64 -7.30
C GLN A 74 7.76 3.51 -6.91
N PHE A 75 6.73 3.24 -7.71
CA PHE A 75 5.76 2.17 -7.42
C PHE A 75 6.38 0.76 -7.35
N PRO A 76 7.11 0.27 -8.38
CA PRO A 76 7.76 -1.03 -8.32
C PRO A 76 8.86 -1.08 -7.24
N HIS A 77 9.55 0.03 -6.97
CA HIS A 77 10.53 0.10 -5.88
C HIS A 77 9.87 -0.11 -4.51
N PHE A 78 8.77 0.59 -4.23
CA PHE A 78 8.02 0.43 -2.99
C PHE A 78 7.39 -0.96 -2.87
N TRP A 79 6.90 -1.54 -3.96
CA TRP A 79 6.39 -2.91 -3.96
C TRP A 79 7.49 -3.94 -3.69
N ALA A 80 8.71 -3.73 -4.19
CA ALA A 80 9.85 -4.60 -3.89
C ALA A 80 10.24 -4.55 -2.41
N ILE A 81 10.21 -3.36 -1.78
CA ILE A 81 10.43 -3.22 -0.33
C ILE A 81 9.30 -3.88 0.45
N ALA A 82 8.05 -3.65 0.06
CA ALA A 82 6.88 -4.27 0.69
C ALA A 82 6.92 -5.81 0.57
N TRP A 83 7.45 -6.33 -0.53
CA TRP A 83 7.66 -7.76 -0.75
C TRP A 83 8.75 -8.33 0.17
N ASN A 84 9.89 -7.64 0.31
CA ASN A 84 10.97 -8.07 1.18
C ASN A 84 10.57 -8.02 2.68
N SER A 85 9.78 -7.02 3.06
CA SER A 85 9.32 -6.81 4.44
C SER A 85 7.92 -7.39 4.71
N PHE A 86 7.44 -8.29 3.85
CA PHE A 86 6.10 -8.87 3.93
C PHE A 86 5.81 -9.52 5.29
N GLU A 87 6.76 -10.26 5.86
CA GLU A 87 6.60 -10.94 7.16
C GLU A 87 6.39 -9.96 8.31
N ASP A 88 7.08 -8.81 8.31
CA ASP A 88 6.96 -7.82 9.37
C ASP A 88 5.66 -7.02 9.25
N TYR A 89 5.23 -6.73 8.02
CA TYR A 89 3.92 -6.14 7.76
C TYR A 89 2.77 -7.09 8.10
N SER A 90 2.93 -8.39 7.82
CA SER A 90 1.96 -9.42 8.20
C SER A 90 1.84 -9.57 9.72
N LYS A 91 2.95 -9.46 10.46
CA LYS A 91 2.92 -9.45 11.95
C LYS A 91 2.22 -8.20 12.49
N ALA A 92 2.37 -7.06 11.81
CA ALA A 92 1.73 -5.79 12.17
C ALA A 92 0.27 -5.67 11.70
N SER A 93 -0.30 -6.68 11.01
CA SER A 93 -1.63 -6.62 10.37
C SER A 93 -1.81 -5.46 9.38
N ILE A 94 -0.71 -5.00 8.76
CA ILE A 94 -0.69 -3.93 7.75
C ILE A 94 -0.55 -4.59 6.38
N MET A 95 -1.46 -4.28 5.45
CA MET A 95 -1.42 -4.82 4.08
C MET A 95 -0.98 -3.74 3.11
N LEU A 96 0.29 -3.78 2.72
CA LEU A 96 0.88 -2.85 1.75
C LEU A 96 0.89 -3.40 0.32
N LEU A 97 0.70 -4.71 0.16
CA LEU A 97 0.59 -5.37 -1.14
C LEU A 97 -0.88 -5.59 -1.53
N PRO A 98 -1.21 -5.52 -2.82
CA PRO A 98 -2.56 -5.82 -3.31
C PRO A 98 -2.96 -7.30 -3.21
N SER A 99 -2.01 -8.23 -2.99
CA SER A 99 -2.29 -9.64 -2.71
C SER A 99 -1.99 -10.01 -1.25
N LYS A 100 -2.84 -10.89 -0.68
CA LYS A 100 -2.65 -11.56 0.61
C LYS A 100 -1.69 -12.75 0.55
N GLU A 101 -1.31 -13.19 -0.65
CA GLU A 101 -0.33 -14.23 -0.84
C GLU A 101 1.06 -13.64 -0.60
N GLY A 102 1.71 -14.08 0.47
CA GLY A 102 3.12 -13.75 0.71
C GLY A 102 4.07 -14.39 -0.29
N ARG A 103 5.32 -14.60 0.13
CA ARG A 103 6.41 -15.29 -0.61
C ARG A 103 6.13 -16.77 -0.94
N THR A 104 4.94 -17.13 -1.39
CA THR A 104 4.57 -18.47 -1.84
C THR A 104 3.80 -18.41 -3.13
N LYS A 105 4.53 -18.17 -4.23
CA LYS A 105 4.78 -19.10 -5.34
C LYS A 105 5.06 -18.27 -6.59
N ALA A 106 6.25 -18.50 -7.15
CA ALA A 106 6.55 -18.21 -8.55
C ALA A 106 5.62 -19.01 -9.48
#